data_AF-A0A0G0IZN0-F1
#
_entry.id   AF-A0A0G0IZN0-F1
#
_cell.length_a   1.000
_cell.length_b   1.000
_cell.length_c   1.000
_cell.angle_alpha   90.00
_cell.angle_beta   90.00
_cell.angle_gamma   90.00
#
_symmetry.space_group_name_H-M   'P 1'
#
loop_
_entity.id
_entity.type
_entity.pdbx_description
1 polymer ?
#
loop_
_entity_poly.entity_id
_entity_poly.type
_entity_poly.pdbx_seq_one_letter_code
_entity_poly.pdbx_strand_id
1 'polypeptide(L)'
;MQKQTIKFFFLLLIFFALPNFSQAAVIFEDNFDSSADWQSQQTVAKSVGGLDRSWPTTFIDACTTACPPQGWTAYRASASYFTDTPGNDTYILNATGARGGSGKGITLNVESTGSYGDWAGGSLDLSLSSVGYQELYVKYWLKYDSNWLWTDPGNTQHGQQKLIRISRFSGDMNDYNNHNPQMFFTPTENGPSWMPDWYYNKSFPPTSFFSSEFFNTQPNGSIGYGPTQTFASLVWPSDGGWHSYEFRTKMNSAPGTANGEWEIWIDGQSTPDKHQAKTDVLWVDSSGSVTQGWNYLMFLDNITVAPAPLSEKKEMQIYMDDVVVSTTRVSGDILSPAAPTGLGVE
;
A
#
# COMPACT_ATOMS: atom_id res chain seq x y z
N MET A 1 3.57 62.22 -1.09
CA MET A 1 3.37 61.05 -0.21
C MET A 1 2.07 60.27 -0.49
N GLN A 2 0.94 60.91 -0.80
CA GLN A 2 -0.37 60.23 -0.93
C GLN A 2 -0.51 59.22 -2.09
N LYS A 3 0.26 59.36 -3.18
CA LYS A 3 0.22 58.43 -4.34
C LYS A 3 0.97 57.11 -4.14
N GLN A 4 1.90 57.02 -3.18
CA GLN A 4 2.61 55.76 -2.88
C GLN A 4 1.80 54.85 -1.96
N THR A 5 0.98 55.41 -1.07
CA THR A 5 0.13 54.65 -0.14
C THR A 5 -0.96 53.85 -0.87
N ILE A 6 -1.52 54.38 -1.96
CA ILE A 6 -2.57 53.70 -2.75
C ILE A 6 -2.02 52.49 -3.52
N LYS A 7 -0.78 52.56 -4.01
CA LYS A 7 -0.13 51.42 -4.69
C LYS A 7 0.17 50.27 -3.74
N PHE A 8 0.53 50.58 -2.49
CA PHE A 8 0.80 49.58 -1.46
C PHE A 8 -0.48 48.84 -1.05
N PHE A 9 -1.61 49.55 -0.96
CA PHE A 9 -2.91 48.96 -0.64
C PHE A 9 -3.44 48.04 -1.76
N PHE A 10 -3.25 48.42 -3.03
CA PHE A 10 -3.66 47.58 -4.16
C PHE A 10 -2.82 46.29 -4.28
N LEU A 11 -1.53 46.34 -3.94
CA LEU A 11 -0.68 45.15 -3.95
C LEU A 11 -1.09 44.15 -2.85
N LEU A 12 -1.46 44.63 -1.66
CA LEU A 12 -1.95 43.80 -0.55
C LEU A 12 -3.29 43.13 -0.88
N LEU A 13 -4.22 43.83 -1.53
CA LEU A 13 -5.51 43.27 -1.93
C LEU A 13 -5.38 42.11 -2.94
N ILE A 14 -4.34 42.12 -3.79
CA ILE A 14 -4.08 41.02 -4.73
C ILE A 14 -3.61 39.77 -3.97
N PHE A 15 -2.80 39.89 -2.92
CA PHE A 15 -2.38 38.74 -2.10
C PHE A 15 -3.51 38.12 -1.28
N PHE A 16 -4.54 38.89 -0.90
CA PHE A 16 -5.72 38.37 -0.20
C PHE A 16 -6.85 37.90 -1.13
N ALA A 17 -6.81 38.27 -2.42
CA ALA A 17 -7.82 37.88 -3.42
C ALA A 17 -7.39 36.68 -4.28
N LEU A 18 -6.13 36.25 -4.20
CA LEU A 18 -5.75 34.97 -4.77
C LEU A 18 -6.40 33.87 -3.93
N PRO A 19 -7.23 33.00 -4.51
CA PRO A 19 -7.63 31.79 -3.81
C PRO A 19 -6.36 31.12 -3.31
N ASN A 20 -6.36 30.69 -2.04
CA ASN A 20 -5.39 29.69 -1.60
C ASN A 20 -5.65 28.47 -2.49
N PHE A 21 -4.95 28.41 -3.63
CA PHE A 21 -4.78 27.20 -4.39
C PHE A 21 -4.00 26.31 -3.43
N SER A 22 -4.73 25.55 -2.62
CA SER A 22 -4.20 24.42 -1.90
C SER A 22 -3.65 23.50 -2.97
N GLN A 23 -2.38 23.69 -3.34
CA GLN A 23 -1.69 22.76 -4.21
C GLN A 23 -1.76 21.41 -3.52
N ALA A 24 -2.06 20.38 -4.29
CA ALA A 24 -1.93 19.00 -3.85
C ALA A 24 -0.56 18.84 -3.17
N ALA A 25 -0.54 18.64 -1.85
CA ALA A 25 0.71 18.37 -1.18
C ALA A 25 1.01 16.88 -1.41
N VAL A 26 1.91 16.61 -2.37
CA VAL A 26 2.54 15.30 -2.50
C VAL A 26 3.40 15.11 -1.25
N ILE A 27 3.08 14.06 -0.50
CA ILE A 27 3.75 13.69 0.76
C ILE A 27 4.93 12.77 0.43
N PHE A 28 4.70 11.84 -0.51
CA PHE A 28 5.68 10.88 -0.98
C PHE A 28 5.38 10.56 -2.45
N GLU A 29 6.43 10.40 -3.25
CA GLU A 29 6.33 9.84 -4.59
C GLU A 29 7.60 9.04 -4.91
N ASP A 30 7.44 7.93 -5.63
CA ASP A 30 8.55 7.11 -6.09
C ASP A 30 8.15 6.37 -7.37
N ASN A 31 8.85 6.68 -8.47
CA ASN A 31 8.82 5.92 -9.72
C ASN A 31 10.04 4.99 -9.83
N PHE A 32 10.78 4.84 -8.73
CA PHE A 32 11.93 3.97 -8.52
C PHE A 32 13.18 4.19 -9.39
N ASP A 33 13.14 5.07 -10.39
CA ASP A 33 14.23 5.31 -11.33
C ASP A 33 15.52 5.75 -10.65
N SER A 34 15.43 6.55 -9.57
CA SER A 34 16.59 7.01 -8.81
C SER A 34 17.26 5.92 -7.96
N SER A 35 16.56 4.82 -7.68
CA SER A 35 16.82 4.02 -6.47
C SER A 35 17.72 2.79 -6.65
N ALA A 36 18.87 2.81 -7.35
CA ALA A 36 19.71 1.61 -7.59
C ALA A 36 18.95 0.32 -8.03
N ASP A 37 19.65 -0.79 -8.27
CA ASP A 37 18.98 -2.09 -8.34
C ASP A 37 18.95 -2.67 -6.93
N TRP A 38 17.85 -3.32 -6.57
CA TRP A 38 17.65 -3.83 -5.21
C TRP A 38 16.82 -5.12 -5.25
N GLN A 39 17.00 -5.96 -4.23
CA GLN A 39 16.10 -7.09 -3.99
C GLN A 39 15.99 -7.35 -2.48
N SER A 40 14.85 -7.89 -2.07
CA SER A 40 14.67 -8.41 -0.70
C SER A 40 15.61 -9.59 -0.45
N GLN A 41 15.72 -10.05 0.80
CA GLN A 41 16.55 -11.23 1.15
C GLN A 41 15.69 -12.42 1.58
N GLN A 42 14.92 -12.96 0.65
CA GLN A 42 14.11 -14.14 0.90
C GLN A 42 14.99 -15.34 1.28
N THR A 43 14.50 -16.14 2.21
CA THR A 43 15.20 -17.35 2.67
C THR A 43 14.44 -18.59 2.20
N VAL A 44 15.03 -19.78 2.36
CA VAL A 44 14.37 -21.08 2.12
C VAL A 44 13.14 -21.28 3.02
N ALA A 45 12.44 -22.41 2.88
CA ALA A 45 11.28 -22.70 3.71
C ALA A 45 11.55 -22.81 5.22
N LYS A 46 10.56 -22.37 6.00
CA LYS A 46 10.58 -22.43 7.47
C LYS A 46 10.78 -23.85 7.99
N SER A 47 10.24 -24.85 7.30
CA SER A 47 10.36 -26.28 7.66
C SER A 47 11.80 -26.80 7.62
N VAL A 48 12.70 -26.10 6.93
CA VAL A 48 14.14 -26.43 6.83
C VAL A 48 15.03 -25.35 7.45
N GLY A 49 14.47 -24.47 8.28
CA GLY A 49 15.21 -23.45 9.03
C GLY A 49 15.24 -22.06 8.40
N GLY A 50 14.41 -21.80 7.39
CA GLY A 50 14.19 -20.45 6.86
C GLY A 50 13.46 -19.52 7.83
N LEU A 51 13.56 -18.22 7.58
CA LEU A 51 13.01 -17.15 8.41
C LEU A 51 12.40 -16.06 7.53
N ASP A 52 11.29 -15.49 7.99
CA ASP A 52 10.74 -14.27 7.39
C ASP A 52 11.71 -13.10 7.60
N ARG A 53 11.84 -12.23 6.61
CA ARG A 53 12.45 -10.91 6.78
C ARG A 53 11.38 -9.92 7.18
N SER A 54 11.56 -9.28 8.31
CA SER A 54 10.60 -8.33 8.85
C SER A 54 11.26 -7.39 9.84
N TRP A 55 10.47 -6.45 10.35
CA TRP A 55 10.83 -5.55 11.43
C TRP A 55 11.40 -6.31 12.65
N PRO A 56 12.44 -5.80 13.31
CA PRO A 56 13.14 -4.54 13.04
C PRO A 56 14.26 -4.66 12.00
N THR A 57 14.63 -5.87 11.58
CA THR A 57 15.84 -6.09 10.75
C THR A 57 15.77 -5.46 9.36
N THR A 58 14.55 -5.18 8.90
CA THR A 58 14.27 -4.53 7.62
C THR A 58 13.92 -3.05 7.76
N PHE A 59 13.88 -2.50 8.99
CA PHE A 59 13.63 -1.08 9.22
C PHE A 59 14.88 -0.26 8.86
N ILE A 60 14.72 0.85 8.14
CA ILE A 60 15.82 1.63 7.57
C ILE A 60 16.89 2.05 8.60
N ASP A 61 16.50 2.36 9.84
CA ASP A 61 17.45 2.81 10.88
C ASP A 61 18.07 1.65 11.68
N ALA A 62 17.60 0.41 11.47
CA ALA A 62 18.08 -0.79 12.17
C ALA A 62 18.69 -1.83 11.21
N CYS A 63 18.46 -1.71 9.90
CA CYS A 63 18.98 -2.62 8.90
C CYS A 63 20.49 -2.42 8.72
N THR A 64 21.21 -3.52 8.58
CA THR A 64 22.65 -3.51 8.29
C THR A 64 22.95 -4.08 6.91
N THR A 65 22.09 -4.95 6.41
CA THR A 65 22.19 -5.59 5.10
C THR A 65 20.82 -5.65 4.45
N ALA A 66 20.75 -5.34 3.15
CA ALA A 66 19.50 -5.29 2.38
C ALA A 66 18.39 -4.48 3.05
N CYS A 67 18.73 -3.24 3.40
CA CYS A 67 17.78 -2.18 3.75
C CYS A 67 16.75 -1.98 2.63
N PRO A 68 15.55 -1.45 2.92
CA PRO A 68 14.55 -1.17 1.88
C PRO A 68 15.09 -0.17 0.84
N PRO A 69 14.46 -0.07 -0.34
CA PRO A 69 14.81 0.95 -1.33
C PRO A 69 14.80 2.36 -0.75
N GLN A 70 15.56 3.27 -1.36
CA GLN A 70 15.65 4.66 -0.91
C GLN A 70 14.26 5.29 -0.76
N GLY A 71 14.01 5.98 0.34
CA GLY A 71 12.73 6.63 0.63
C GLY A 71 11.69 5.74 1.32
N TRP A 72 11.90 4.42 1.34
CA TRP A 72 11.02 3.47 2.02
C TRP A 72 11.45 3.22 3.46
N THR A 73 10.49 2.93 4.33
CA THR A 73 10.70 2.79 5.78
C THR A 73 11.15 1.39 6.17
N ALA A 74 10.48 0.38 5.65
CA ALA A 74 10.79 -1.02 5.91
C ALA A 74 10.29 -1.91 4.77
N TYR A 75 10.54 -3.21 4.87
CA TYR A 75 9.84 -4.19 4.06
C TYR A 75 9.58 -5.46 4.88
N ARG A 76 8.69 -6.31 4.37
CA ARG A 76 8.46 -7.65 4.86
C ARG A 76 8.56 -8.62 3.69
N ALA A 77 9.23 -9.75 3.88
CA ALA A 77 9.27 -10.83 2.92
C ALA A 77 9.14 -12.16 3.67
N SER A 78 8.16 -12.98 3.30
CA SER A 78 8.02 -14.32 3.86
C SER A 78 9.21 -15.19 3.47
N ALA A 79 9.56 -16.14 4.33
CA ALA A 79 10.37 -17.26 3.91
C ALA A 79 9.72 -17.97 2.72
N SER A 80 10.52 -18.55 1.83
CA SER A 80 10.02 -19.32 0.69
C SER A 80 9.15 -20.50 1.14
N TYR A 81 8.25 -20.97 0.29
CA TYR A 81 7.57 -22.25 0.43
C TYR A 81 8.42 -23.41 -0.11
N PHE A 82 9.53 -23.11 -0.79
CA PHE A 82 10.41 -24.12 -1.38
C PHE A 82 11.53 -24.51 -0.40
N THR A 83 11.72 -25.81 -0.22
CA THR A 83 12.55 -26.37 0.85
C THR A 83 14.03 -26.53 0.49
N ASP A 84 14.39 -26.48 -0.78
CA ASP A 84 15.75 -26.77 -1.27
C ASP A 84 16.46 -25.52 -1.79
N THR A 85 15.78 -24.71 -2.58
CA THR A 85 16.26 -23.42 -3.08
C THR A 85 15.07 -22.48 -3.05
N PRO A 86 15.22 -21.27 -2.47
CA PRO A 86 14.13 -20.31 -2.50
C PRO A 86 13.79 -19.98 -3.97
N GLY A 87 12.57 -19.50 -4.20
CA GLY A 87 12.22 -18.87 -5.46
C GLY A 87 13.04 -17.60 -5.70
N ASN A 88 12.56 -16.75 -6.61
CA ASN A 88 13.11 -15.42 -6.72
C ASN A 88 12.84 -14.65 -5.42
N ASP A 89 13.70 -13.69 -5.08
CA ASP A 89 13.46 -12.82 -3.93
C ASP A 89 12.09 -12.14 -4.04
N THR A 90 11.34 -12.11 -2.94
CA THR A 90 9.94 -11.65 -2.90
C THR A 90 9.77 -10.31 -3.61
N TYR A 91 10.67 -9.37 -3.36
CA TYR A 91 10.71 -8.08 -4.06
C TYR A 91 12.00 -7.93 -4.85
N ILE A 92 11.88 -7.51 -6.11
CA ILE A 92 13.00 -7.12 -6.97
C ILE A 92 12.70 -5.74 -7.55
N LEU A 93 13.64 -4.81 -7.40
CA LEU A 93 13.63 -3.50 -8.01
C LEU A 93 14.67 -3.43 -9.12
N ASN A 94 14.22 -3.38 -10.37
CA ASN A 94 15.06 -3.19 -11.55
C ASN A 94 14.19 -2.87 -12.79
N ALA A 95 14.81 -2.88 -13.97
CA ALA A 95 14.15 -2.58 -15.24
C ALA A 95 13.06 -3.58 -15.66
N THR A 96 13.03 -4.80 -15.11
CA THR A 96 11.98 -5.79 -15.41
C THR A 96 10.61 -5.34 -14.89
N GLY A 97 10.59 -4.62 -13.76
CA GLY A 97 9.36 -4.10 -13.16
C GLY A 97 8.84 -2.81 -13.78
N ALA A 98 9.57 -2.21 -14.72
CA ALA A 98 9.29 -0.87 -15.22
C ALA A 98 7.97 -0.77 -16.00
N ARG A 99 7.19 0.26 -15.68
CA ARG A 99 6.05 0.69 -16.50
C ARG A 99 6.54 1.50 -17.71
N GLY A 100 5.89 1.34 -18.86
CA GLY A 100 6.23 2.10 -20.07
C GLY A 100 7.46 1.62 -20.85
N GLY A 101 8.15 0.56 -20.39
CA GLY A 101 9.25 -0.09 -21.14
C GLY A 101 10.63 0.54 -20.95
N SER A 102 10.76 1.51 -20.05
CA SER A 102 12.03 2.11 -19.63
C SER A 102 11.95 2.51 -18.16
N GLY A 103 13.09 2.63 -17.49
CA GLY A 103 13.13 2.95 -16.07
C GLY A 103 13.23 1.71 -15.19
N LYS A 104 12.72 1.79 -13.97
CA LYS A 104 12.65 0.67 -13.02
C LYS A 104 11.29 0.62 -12.35
N GLY A 105 10.94 -0.55 -11.84
CA GLY A 105 9.77 -0.72 -10.99
C GLY A 105 9.93 -1.96 -10.11
N ILE A 106 8.97 -2.18 -9.22
CA ILE A 106 8.97 -3.32 -8.32
C ILE A 106 8.34 -4.52 -9.01
N THR A 107 9.00 -5.67 -8.92
CA THR A 107 8.44 -7.00 -9.17
C THR A 107 8.24 -7.69 -7.83
N LEU A 108 7.00 -8.08 -7.52
CA LEU A 108 6.63 -8.97 -6.44
C LEU A 108 6.51 -10.40 -6.99
N ASN A 109 7.44 -11.27 -6.57
CA ASN A 109 7.43 -12.69 -6.88
C ASN A 109 6.56 -13.42 -5.87
N VAL A 110 5.49 -14.05 -6.37
CA VAL A 110 4.48 -14.74 -5.56
C VAL A 110 4.59 -16.24 -5.79
N GLU A 111 5.13 -16.92 -4.79
CA GLU A 111 5.15 -18.38 -4.75
C GLU A 111 3.75 -18.93 -4.47
N SER A 112 3.40 -20.05 -5.12
CA SER A 112 2.22 -20.82 -4.75
C SER A 112 2.37 -21.32 -3.31
N THR A 113 1.35 -21.08 -2.50
CA THR A 113 1.30 -21.58 -1.11
C THR A 113 0.83 -23.03 -1.04
N GLY A 114 0.32 -23.58 -2.16
CA GLY A 114 -0.26 -24.92 -2.26
C GLY A 114 -1.61 -25.10 -1.52
N SER A 115 -1.94 -24.19 -0.61
CA SER A 115 -3.20 -24.19 0.13
C SER A 115 -3.64 -22.76 0.53
N TYR A 116 -4.94 -22.55 0.69
CA TYR A 116 -5.51 -21.31 1.19
C TYR A 116 -5.38 -21.22 2.71
N GLY A 117 -5.08 -20.01 3.18
CA GLY A 117 -4.81 -19.73 4.59
C GLY A 117 -3.32 -19.73 4.92
N ASP A 118 -2.50 -20.30 4.03
CA ASP A 118 -1.06 -20.08 4.00
C ASP A 118 -0.77 -18.78 3.24
N TRP A 119 0.11 -17.94 3.78
CA TRP A 119 0.39 -16.60 3.28
C TRP A 119 1.84 -16.44 2.79
N ALA A 120 1.99 -16.12 1.51
CA ALA A 120 3.24 -15.70 0.88
C ALA A 120 3.34 -14.17 0.78
N GLY A 121 4.45 -13.69 0.21
CA GLY A 121 4.67 -12.28 -0.09
C GLY A 121 5.14 -11.51 1.13
N GLY A 122 4.59 -10.32 1.34
CA GLY A 122 5.01 -9.39 2.38
C GLY A 122 4.72 -7.97 1.94
N SER A 123 5.44 -6.95 2.38
CA SER A 123 5.09 -5.56 2.06
C SER A 123 6.31 -4.70 1.80
N LEU A 124 6.12 -3.62 1.05
CA LEU A 124 6.99 -2.44 1.10
C LEU A 124 6.30 -1.39 1.96
N ASP A 125 7.01 -0.87 2.96
CA ASP A 125 6.38 -0.07 4.00
C ASP A 125 6.83 1.38 3.97
N LEU A 126 5.89 2.28 4.24
CA LEU A 126 6.10 3.71 4.26
C LEU A 126 5.47 4.33 5.51
N SER A 127 6.28 5.06 6.27
CA SER A 127 5.83 5.93 7.35
C SER A 127 5.74 7.38 6.89
N LEU A 128 4.66 8.06 7.29
CA LEU A 128 4.39 9.46 6.95
C LEU A 128 4.58 10.43 8.14
N SER A 129 5.39 10.06 9.13
CA SER A 129 5.60 10.71 10.45
C SER A 129 4.70 10.23 11.59
N SER A 130 5.04 10.59 12.83
CA SER A 130 4.29 10.19 14.03
C SER A 130 2.91 10.86 14.18
N VAL A 131 2.64 11.95 13.44
CA VAL A 131 1.35 12.67 13.49
C VAL A 131 0.36 12.09 12.48
N GLY A 132 0.82 11.80 11.27
CA GLY A 132 -0.05 11.32 10.19
C GLY A 132 -1.00 12.37 9.62
N TYR A 133 -2.00 11.88 8.90
CA TYR A 133 -2.93 12.69 8.13
C TYR A 133 -4.37 12.26 8.38
N GLN A 134 -5.28 13.23 8.52
CA GLN A 134 -6.70 12.94 8.73
C GLN A 134 -7.37 12.40 7.45
N GLU A 135 -6.82 12.73 6.29
CA GLU A 135 -7.26 12.24 5.00
C GLU A 135 -6.02 11.99 4.13
N LEU A 136 -5.99 10.84 3.46
CA LEU A 136 -4.91 10.43 2.57
C LEU A 136 -5.47 9.99 1.23
N TYR A 137 -4.72 10.30 0.18
CA TYR A 137 -4.89 9.75 -1.15
C TYR A 137 -3.61 9.00 -1.52
N VAL A 138 -3.77 7.76 -1.95
CA VAL A 138 -2.68 6.89 -2.40
C VAL A 138 -2.97 6.47 -3.83
N LYS A 139 -1.97 6.52 -4.69
CA LYS A 139 -2.05 6.03 -6.07
C LYS A 139 -0.80 5.20 -6.38
N TYR A 140 -0.98 4.11 -7.10
CA TYR A 140 0.12 3.39 -7.74
C TYR A 140 -0.42 2.56 -8.90
N TRP A 141 0.47 2.12 -9.79
CA TRP A 141 0.13 1.26 -10.91
C TRP A 141 0.46 -0.19 -10.59
N LEU A 142 -0.44 -1.10 -10.94
CA LEU A 142 -0.18 -2.55 -10.86
C LEU A 142 -0.39 -3.23 -12.21
N LYS A 143 0.39 -4.28 -12.44
CA LYS A 143 0.19 -5.25 -13.52
C LYS A 143 0.33 -6.66 -12.96
N TYR A 144 -0.61 -7.53 -13.27
CA TYR A 144 -0.49 -8.95 -12.97
C TYR A 144 0.13 -9.67 -14.17
N ASP A 145 0.84 -10.78 -13.93
CA ASP A 145 1.27 -11.63 -15.04
C ASP A 145 0.06 -12.06 -15.90
N SER A 146 0.25 -12.11 -17.22
CA SER A 146 -0.81 -12.40 -18.19
C SER A 146 -1.40 -13.81 -18.04
N ASN A 147 -0.68 -14.69 -17.36
CA ASN A 147 -1.07 -16.06 -17.04
C ASN A 147 -1.46 -16.24 -15.56
N TRP A 148 -1.75 -15.15 -14.84
CA TRP A 148 -2.03 -15.18 -13.40
C TRP A 148 -3.19 -16.12 -13.07
N LEU A 149 -3.00 -16.92 -12.03
CA LEU A 149 -3.99 -17.87 -11.53
C LEU A 149 -4.12 -17.74 -10.02
N TRP A 150 -5.35 -17.62 -9.51
CA TRP A 150 -5.59 -17.59 -8.07
C TRP A 150 -5.52 -18.99 -7.45
N THR A 151 -6.01 -19.99 -8.19
CA THR A 151 -6.08 -21.39 -7.77
C THR A 151 -5.95 -22.31 -8.98
N ASP A 152 -5.51 -23.54 -8.78
CA ASP A 152 -5.53 -24.56 -9.83
C ASP A 152 -6.96 -25.12 -10.08
N PRO A 153 -7.27 -25.68 -11.26
CA PRO A 153 -8.61 -26.18 -11.56
C PRO A 153 -9.10 -27.34 -10.66
N GLY A 154 -8.21 -28.10 -10.04
CA GLY A 154 -8.55 -29.17 -9.09
C GLY A 154 -8.81 -28.65 -7.68
N ASN A 155 -8.32 -27.46 -7.38
CA ASN A 155 -8.41 -26.81 -6.10
C ASN A 155 -9.66 -25.92 -6.03
N THR A 156 -10.48 -26.09 -4.99
CA THR A 156 -11.67 -25.26 -4.73
C THR A 156 -11.41 -24.17 -3.71
N GLN A 157 -10.16 -24.01 -3.31
CA GLN A 157 -9.76 -23.04 -2.29
C GLN A 157 -9.85 -21.61 -2.82
N HIS A 158 -9.92 -20.68 -1.86
CA HIS A 158 -9.99 -19.25 -2.12
C HIS A 158 -8.58 -18.70 -2.40
N GLY A 159 -8.52 -17.49 -2.93
CA GLY A 159 -7.29 -16.71 -3.01
C GLY A 159 -7.55 -15.30 -2.51
N GLN A 160 -6.55 -14.66 -1.94
CA GLN A 160 -6.68 -13.28 -1.47
C GLN A 160 -5.35 -12.55 -1.61
N GLN A 161 -5.39 -11.35 -2.19
CA GLN A 161 -4.27 -10.42 -2.26
C GLN A 161 -4.67 -9.14 -1.57
N LYS A 162 -3.93 -8.76 -0.53
CA LYS A 162 -4.05 -7.44 0.06
C LYS A 162 -3.38 -6.42 -0.83
N LEU A 163 -4.09 -5.39 -1.26
CA LEU A 163 -3.53 -4.41 -2.19
C LEU A 163 -2.64 -3.41 -1.47
N ILE A 164 -3.15 -2.91 -0.34
CA ILE A 164 -2.45 -2.02 0.57
C ILE A 164 -3.07 -2.18 1.96
N ARG A 165 -2.28 -1.96 3.00
CA ARG A 165 -2.79 -1.67 4.35
C ARG A 165 -2.48 -0.22 4.68
N ILE A 166 -3.51 0.55 5.01
CA ILE A 166 -3.36 1.94 5.47
C ILE A 166 -3.78 1.99 6.93
N SER A 167 -2.83 2.33 7.80
CA SER A 167 -2.98 2.21 9.25
C SER A 167 -2.60 3.50 9.95
N ARG A 168 -3.19 3.71 11.13
CA ARG A 168 -2.61 4.54 12.17
C ARG A 168 -1.69 3.66 13.01
N PHE A 169 -0.47 4.14 13.21
CA PHE A 169 0.52 3.63 14.14
C PHE A 169 0.81 4.67 15.23
N SER A 170 0.62 4.30 16.49
CA SER A 170 0.85 5.21 17.63
C SER A 170 2.08 4.89 18.48
N GLY A 171 2.83 3.85 18.13
CA GLY A 171 4.11 3.54 18.77
C GLY A 171 5.22 4.52 18.37
N ASP A 172 6.32 4.52 19.11
CA ASP A 172 7.53 5.25 18.73
C ASP A 172 8.32 4.42 17.71
N MET A 173 8.41 4.90 16.47
CA MET A 173 9.19 4.22 15.42
C MET A 173 10.69 4.14 15.75
N ASN A 174 11.21 5.03 16.60
CA ASN A 174 12.61 5.00 17.01
C ASN A 174 12.89 3.92 18.05
N ASP A 175 11.86 3.43 18.76
CA ASP A 175 11.95 2.29 19.66
C ASP A 175 11.48 1.01 18.97
N TYR A 176 12.23 0.66 17.92
CA TYR A 176 11.95 -0.49 17.06
C TYR A 176 12.11 -1.86 17.75
N ASN A 177 12.64 -1.89 18.97
CA ASN A 177 12.72 -3.12 19.77
C ASN A 177 11.39 -3.42 20.48
N ASN A 178 10.63 -2.38 20.84
CA ASN A 178 9.39 -2.52 21.60
C ASN A 178 8.14 -2.31 20.74
N HIS A 179 8.25 -1.55 19.64
CA HIS A 179 7.14 -1.29 18.74
C HIS A 179 7.38 -1.86 17.35
N ASN A 180 6.33 -2.39 16.74
CA ASN A 180 6.38 -2.97 15.40
C ASN A 180 5.11 -2.61 14.61
N PRO A 181 5.20 -1.71 13.62
CA PRO A 181 4.05 -1.29 12.83
C PRO A 181 3.56 -2.37 11.83
N GLN A 182 4.38 -3.39 11.54
CA GLN A 182 3.97 -4.51 10.68
C GLN A 182 3.04 -5.49 11.42
N MET A 183 3.04 -5.47 12.76
CA MET A 183 2.22 -6.35 13.58
C MET A 183 0.76 -5.91 13.60
N PHE A 184 -0.03 -6.58 12.77
CA PHE A 184 -1.46 -6.31 12.67
C PHE A 184 -2.20 -6.48 14.01
N PHE A 185 -1.80 -7.46 14.83
CA PHE A 185 -2.50 -7.84 16.06
C PHE A 185 -1.97 -7.18 17.34
N THR A 186 -1.27 -6.03 17.26
CA THR A 186 -0.91 -5.21 18.42
C THR A 186 -1.86 -4.00 18.47
N PRO A 187 -3.08 -4.20 18.99
CA PRO A 187 -4.21 -3.36 18.63
C PRO A 187 -4.20 -1.99 19.34
N THR A 188 -3.35 -1.84 20.36
CA THR A 188 -3.12 -0.58 21.06
C THR A 188 -2.29 0.39 20.22
N GLU A 189 -1.54 -0.11 19.24
CA GLU A 189 -0.59 0.68 18.46
C GLU A 189 -0.97 0.74 16.98
N ASN A 190 -1.44 -0.37 16.41
CA ASN A 190 -1.78 -0.50 15.00
C ASN A 190 -3.30 -0.49 14.82
N GLY A 191 -3.89 0.71 14.77
CA GLY A 191 -5.33 0.89 14.72
C GLY A 191 -5.76 2.36 14.70
N PRO A 192 -6.76 2.74 13.89
CA PRO A 192 -7.49 1.90 12.93
C PRO A 192 -6.64 1.49 11.72
N SER A 193 -7.10 0.48 10.98
CA SER A 193 -6.50 0.03 9.71
C SER A 193 -7.58 -0.22 8.65
N TRP A 194 -7.30 0.19 7.41
CA TRP A 194 -8.07 -0.16 6.24
C TRP A 194 -7.24 -1.05 5.31
N MET A 195 -7.84 -2.13 4.83
CA MET A 195 -7.17 -3.14 4.03
C MET A 195 -8.06 -3.56 2.85
N PRO A 196 -7.95 -2.85 1.71
CA PRO A 196 -8.55 -3.27 0.45
C PRO A 196 -7.83 -4.49 -0.15
N ASP A 197 -8.61 -5.47 -0.59
CA ASP A 197 -8.14 -6.77 -1.04
C ASP A 197 -8.81 -7.20 -2.36
N TRP A 198 -8.10 -7.94 -3.19
CA TRP A 198 -8.74 -8.85 -4.14
C TRP A 198 -9.02 -10.18 -3.47
N TYR A 199 -10.22 -10.71 -3.68
CA TYR A 199 -10.61 -12.01 -3.18
C TYR A 199 -11.18 -12.86 -4.31
N TYR A 200 -10.56 -14.00 -4.52
CA TYR A 200 -11.00 -15.00 -5.45
C TYR A 200 -11.73 -16.12 -4.72
N ASN A 201 -12.91 -16.48 -5.23
CA ASN A 201 -13.66 -17.64 -4.79
C ASN A 201 -14.16 -18.39 -6.02
N LYS A 202 -13.74 -19.64 -6.17
CA LYS A 202 -14.13 -20.49 -7.30
C LYS A 202 -15.65 -20.67 -7.42
N SER A 203 -16.36 -20.64 -6.30
CA SER A 203 -17.82 -20.78 -6.26
C SER A 203 -18.54 -19.49 -6.69
N PHE A 204 -17.85 -18.35 -6.72
CA PHE A 204 -18.41 -17.04 -7.05
C PHE A 204 -17.49 -16.25 -8.01
N PRO A 205 -17.26 -16.72 -9.24
CA PRO A 205 -16.60 -15.89 -10.24
C PRO A 205 -17.51 -14.68 -10.57
N PRO A 206 -16.96 -13.46 -10.75
CA PRO A 206 -15.54 -13.11 -10.85
C PRO A 206 -14.83 -12.82 -9.51
N THR A 207 -13.49 -12.73 -9.53
CA THR A 207 -12.69 -12.17 -8.41
C THR A 207 -13.30 -10.84 -7.99
N SER A 208 -13.64 -10.77 -6.71
CA SER A 208 -14.38 -9.65 -6.13
C SER A 208 -13.46 -8.81 -5.27
N PHE A 209 -13.76 -7.53 -5.18
CA PHE A 209 -13.10 -6.65 -4.21
C PHE A 209 -13.63 -6.91 -2.80
N PHE A 210 -12.72 -6.98 -1.84
CA PHE A 210 -13.01 -7.08 -0.41
C PHE A 210 -12.44 -5.86 0.28
N SER A 211 -13.22 -5.26 1.17
CA SER A 211 -12.76 -4.17 2.03
C SER A 211 -12.84 -4.63 3.47
N SER A 212 -11.67 -4.78 4.10
CA SER A 212 -11.56 -5.10 5.51
C SER A 212 -11.30 -3.82 6.31
N GLU A 213 -12.20 -3.54 7.25
CA GLU A 213 -12.14 -2.38 8.14
C GLU A 213 -11.78 -2.87 9.54
N PHE A 214 -10.73 -2.31 10.14
CA PHE A 214 -10.30 -2.66 11.48
C PHE A 214 -10.30 -1.40 12.34
N PHE A 215 -11.07 -1.46 13.42
CA PHE A 215 -11.22 -0.38 14.38
C PHE A 215 -10.16 -0.49 15.48
N ASN A 216 -10.06 0.56 16.29
CA ASN A 216 -9.24 0.55 17.51
C ASN A 216 -9.48 -0.69 18.39
N THR A 217 -8.50 -0.96 19.26
CA THR A 217 -8.68 -1.85 20.42
C THR A 217 -10.02 -1.58 21.07
N GLN A 218 -10.88 -2.59 21.05
CA GLN A 218 -12.01 -2.64 21.95
C GLN A 218 -11.50 -2.65 23.40
N PRO A 219 -12.32 -2.25 24.40
CA PRO A 219 -11.91 -2.23 25.81
C PRO A 219 -11.36 -3.56 26.35
N ASN A 220 -11.64 -4.68 25.68
CA ASN A 220 -11.12 -6.01 26.00
C ASN A 220 -9.74 -6.33 25.35
N GLY A 221 -9.12 -5.35 24.68
CA GLY A 221 -7.85 -5.53 23.98
C GLY A 221 -7.95 -6.24 22.62
N SER A 222 -9.15 -6.54 22.12
CA SER A 222 -9.33 -7.13 20.78
C SER A 222 -9.45 -6.07 19.68
N ILE A 223 -9.07 -6.40 18.45
CA ILE A 223 -9.35 -5.56 17.27
C ILE A 223 -10.85 -5.62 17.00
N GLY A 224 -11.50 -4.46 16.91
CA GLY A 224 -12.86 -4.40 16.38
C GLY A 224 -12.84 -4.71 14.89
N TYR A 225 -13.55 -5.75 14.47
CA TYR A 225 -13.77 -6.02 13.05
C TYR A 225 -14.97 -5.20 12.59
N GLY A 226 -14.75 -4.32 11.63
CA GLY A 226 -15.84 -3.77 10.82
C GLY A 226 -16.48 -4.84 9.98
N PRO A 227 -17.69 -4.58 9.46
CA PRO A 227 -18.31 -5.49 8.51
C PRO A 227 -17.38 -5.59 7.30
N THR A 228 -16.76 -6.75 7.09
CA THR A 228 -16.10 -7.05 5.82
C THR A 228 -17.14 -6.96 4.73
N GLN A 229 -16.86 -6.13 3.73
CA GLN A 229 -17.78 -5.95 2.62
C GLN A 229 -17.18 -6.51 1.35
N THR A 230 -18.00 -7.27 0.64
CA THR A 230 -17.70 -7.80 -0.68
C THR A 230 -18.39 -6.93 -1.72
N PHE A 231 -17.61 -6.39 -2.65
CA PHE A 231 -18.11 -5.59 -3.77
C PHE A 231 -17.87 -6.38 -5.05
N ALA A 232 -18.77 -7.33 -5.33
CA ALA A 232 -18.71 -8.16 -6.53
C ALA A 232 -18.84 -7.35 -7.84
N SER A 233 -19.33 -6.12 -7.75
CA SER A 233 -19.38 -5.19 -8.89
C SER A 233 -17.99 -4.70 -9.29
N LEU A 234 -17.05 -4.49 -8.35
CA LEU A 234 -15.70 -4.03 -8.66
C LEU A 234 -14.87 -5.22 -9.18
N VAL A 235 -14.60 -5.22 -10.49
CA VAL A 235 -14.00 -6.37 -11.17
C VAL A 235 -12.48 -6.22 -11.18
N TRP A 236 -11.80 -7.29 -10.78
CA TRP A 236 -10.34 -7.38 -10.90
C TRP A 236 -9.91 -7.25 -12.37
N PRO A 237 -9.03 -6.29 -12.72
CA PRO A 237 -8.54 -6.15 -14.08
C PRO A 237 -7.53 -7.26 -14.40
N SER A 238 -8.04 -8.35 -14.96
CA SER A 238 -7.29 -9.59 -15.24
C SER A 238 -6.73 -9.68 -16.66
N ASP A 239 -6.56 -8.55 -17.36
CA ASP A 239 -6.17 -8.51 -18.78
C ASP A 239 -4.64 -8.54 -19.01
N GLY A 240 -3.86 -8.61 -17.93
CA GLY A 240 -2.38 -8.57 -17.97
C GLY A 240 -1.80 -7.18 -18.28
N GLY A 241 -2.65 -6.16 -18.34
CA GLY A 241 -2.29 -4.76 -18.54
C GLY A 241 -1.91 -4.06 -17.24
N TRP A 242 -1.35 -2.86 -17.38
CA TRP A 242 -1.15 -1.95 -16.26
C TRP A 242 -2.44 -1.21 -15.93
N HIS A 243 -2.83 -1.17 -14.66
CA HIS A 243 -3.98 -0.45 -14.15
C HIS A 243 -3.60 0.45 -12.99
N SER A 244 -4.20 1.64 -12.90
CA SER A 244 -3.96 2.54 -11.78
C SER A 244 -4.92 2.19 -10.65
N TYR A 245 -4.38 2.02 -9.46
CA TYR A 245 -5.14 1.82 -8.23
C TYR A 245 -5.04 3.08 -7.41
N GLU A 246 -6.19 3.69 -7.10
CA GLU A 246 -6.29 4.88 -6.28
C GLU A 246 -7.12 4.57 -5.04
N PHE A 247 -6.62 4.99 -3.88
CA PHE A 247 -7.24 4.78 -2.59
C PHE A 247 -7.38 6.11 -1.88
N ARG A 248 -8.50 6.32 -1.19
CA ARG A 248 -8.72 7.43 -0.28
C ARG A 248 -9.20 6.88 1.04
N THR A 249 -8.66 7.40 2.13
CA THR A 249 -9.17 7.13 3.47
C THR A 249 -9.27 8.43 4.26
N LYS A 250 -10.30 8.54 5.08
CA LYS A 250 -10.58 9.71 5.91
C LYS A 250 -10.98 9.26 7.32
N MET A 251 -10.24 9.76 8.30
CA MET A 251 -10.47 9.57 9.72
C MET A 251 -11.81 10.19 10.14
N ASN A 252 -12.35 9.71 11.26
CA ASN A 252 -13.50 10.34 11.91
C ASN A 252 -13.15 11.78 12.33
N SER A 253 -14.13 12.70 12.29
CA SER A 253 -13.88 14.09 12.72
C SER A 253 -13.66 14.24 14.22
N ALA A 254 -14.15 13.28 15.01
CA ALA A 254 -13.98 13.21 16.46
C ALA A 254 -14.17 11.75 16.92
N PRO A 255 -13.61 11.36 18.09
CA PRO A 255 -13.86 10.04 18.68
C PRO A 255 -15.37 9.77 18.81
N GLY A 256 -15.80 8.59 18.36
CA GLY A 256 -17.21 8.17 18.43
C GLY A 256 -18.11 8.75 17.34
N THR A 257 -17.62 9.63 16.47
CA THR A 257 -18.40 10.15 15.34
C THR A 257 -18.22 9.26 14.13
N ALA A 258 -19.26 8.54 13.72
CA ALA A 258 -19.24 7.66 12.55
C ALA A 258 -19.37 8.47 11.25
N ASN A 259 -18.32 9.21 10.89
CA ASN A 259 -18.25 9.99 9.65
C ASN A 259 -16.90 9.85 8.92
N GLY A 260 -16.16 8.78 9.23
CA GLY A 260 -15.01 8.36 8.43
C GLY A 260 -15.46 7.86 7.06
N GLU A 261 -14.52 7.86 6.12
CA GLU A 261 -14.78 7.47 4.74
C GLU A 261 -13.63 6.62 4.20
N TRP A 262 -13.92 5.74 3.24
CA TRP A 262 -12.91 5.19 2.33
C TRP A 262 -13.46 5.09 0.92
N GLU A 263 -12.57 5.10 -0.06
CA GLU A 263 -12.92 5.08 -1.47
C GLU A 263 -11.80 4.49 -2.32
N ILE A 264 -12.15 3.76 -3.37
CA ILE A 264 -11.21 3.15 -4.32
C ILE A 264 -11.63 3.46 -5.74
N TRP A 265 -10.67 3.81 -6.60
CA TRP A 265 -10.84 3.90 -8.06
C TRP A 265 -9.82 3.03 -8.78
N ILE A 266 -10.25 2.44 -9.88
CA ILE A 266 -9.41 1.71 -10.83
C ILE A 266 -9.44 2.48 -12.14
N ASP A 267 -8.27 2.73 -12.72
CA ASP A 267 -8.10 3.48 -13.98
C ASP A 267 -8.72 4.89 -13.96
N GLY A 268 -8.85 5.49 -12.76
CA GLY A 268 -9.48 6.80 -12.56
C GLY A 268 -10.99 6.86 -12.83
N GLN A 269 -11.64 5.73 -13.11
CA GLN A 269 -13.04 5.70 -13.53
C GLN A 269 -13.99 5.72 -12.32
N SER A 270 -15.20 6.24 -12.52
CA SER A 270 -16.27 6.33 -11.52
C SER A 270 -17.43 5.36 -11.75
N THR A 271 -17.27 4.40 -12.65
CA THR A 271 -18.29 3.38 -12.92
C THR A 271 -18.31 2.35 -11.79
N PRO A 272 -19.46 1.71 -11.48
CA PRO A 272 -19.54 0.74 -10.37
C PRO A 272 -18.55 -0.44 -10.46
N ASP A 273 -18.08 -0.77 -11.66
CA ASP A 273 -17.09 -1.80 -11.94
C ASP A 273 -15.63 -1.37 -11.78
N LYS A 274 -15.41 -0.08 -11.52
CA LYS A 274 -14.10 0.54 -11.34
C LYS A 274 -14.02 1.47 -10.12
N HIS A 275 -15.12 1.69 -9.40
CA HIS A 275 -15.18 2.58 -8.25
C HIS A 275 -16.10 2.05 -7.16
N GLN A 276 -15.64 2.16 -5.90
CA GLN A 276 -16.43 1.87 -4.71
C GLN A 276 -16.09 2.85 -3.60
N ALA A 277 -17.08 3.20 -2.78
CA ALA A 277 -16.92 4.12 -1.66
C ALA A 277 -17.77 3.67 -0.48
N LYS A 278 -17.35 4.06 0.72
CA LYS A 278 -18.15 3.95 1.93
C LYS A 278 -18.03 5.20 2.77
N THR A 279 -19.17 5.69 3.24
CA THR A 279 -19.29 6.75 4.23
C THR A 279 -19.69 6.18 5.59
N ASP A 280 -19.74 7.05 6.59
CA ASP A 280 -20.22 6.71 7.93
C ASP A 280 -19.43 5.59 8.62
N VAL A 281 -18.13 5.52 8.31
CA VAL A 281 -17.21 4.56 8.93
C VAL A 281 -16.82 5.07 10.32
N LEU A 282 -16.98 4.23 11.34
CA LEU A 282 -16.54 4.54 12.69
C LEU A 282 -15.12 3.97 12.90
N TRP A 283 -14.10 4.60 12.33
CA TRP A 283 -12.71 4.16 12.50
C TRP A 283 -12.26 4.16 13.96
N VAL A 284 -12.60 5.25 14.67
CA VAL A 284 -12.25 5.49 16.08
C VAL A 284 -13.52 5.67 16.90
N ASP A 285 -13.72 4.78 17.88
CA ASP A 285 -14.84 4.85 18.82
C ASP A 285 -14.70 6.02 19.81
N SER A 286 -15.66 6.18 20.72
CA SER A 286 -15.69 7.28 21.69
C SER A 286 -14.58 7.23 22.75
N SER A 287 -13.87 6.11 22.88
CA SER A 287 -12.79 5.90 23.85
C SER A 287 -11.40 6.14 23.25
N GLY A 288 -11.28 6.16 21.92
CA GLY A 288 -10.02 6.37 21.22
C GLY A 288 -9.64 7.83 21.00
N SER A 289 -8.62 8.04 20.16
CA SER A 289 -8.12 9.36 19.76
C SER A 289 -8.00 9.45 18.24
N VAL A 290 -8.39 10.61 17.71
CA VAL A 290 -8.20 10.99 16.30
C VAL A 290 -7.04 11.99 16.13
N THR A 291 -6.29 12.30 17.20
CA THR A 291 -5.18 13.27 17.15
C THR A 291 -4.08 12.82 16.19
N GLN A 292 -3.80 11.51 16.18
CA GLN A 292 -2.94 10.90 15.17
C GLN A 292 -3.82 10.40 14.02
N GLY A 293 -3.43 10.76 12.81
CA GLY A 293 -4.09 10.30 11.60
C GLY A 293 -3.49 9.01 11.06
N TRP A 294 -3.76 8.76 9.78
CA TRP A 294 -3.13 7.70 9.00
C TRP A 294 -1.66 8.04 8.77
N ASN A 295 -0.77 7.11 9.11
CA ASN A 295 0.68 7.37 9.04
C ASN A 295 1.55 6.17 8.69
N TYR A 296 0.97 4.99 8.49
CA TYR A 296 1.74 3.81 8.10
C TYR A 296 1.04 3.07 6.97
N LEU A 297 1.77 2.81 5.89
CA LEU A 297 1.27 2.20 4.67
C LEU A 297 2.11 0.95 4.38
N MET A 298 1.45 -0.16 4.08
CA MET A 298 2.09 -1.42 3.67
C MET A 298 1.57 -1.79 2.29
N PHE A 299 2.38 -1.59 1.26
CA PHE A 299 2.01 -1.83 -0.12
C PHE A 299 2.15 -3.31 -0.46
N LEU A 300 1.24 -3.81 -1.29
CA LEU A 300 1.16 -5.17 -1.79
C LEU A 300 1.00 -6.30 -0.78
N ASP A 301 1.24 -6.08 0.52
CA ASP A 301 1.06 -6.97 1.70
C ASP A 301 1.01 -8.51 1.43
N ASN A 302 0.62 -9.33 2.41
CA ASN A 302 0.64 -10.78 2.20
C ASN A 302 -0.49 -11.26 1.27
N ILE A 303 -0.20 -12.34 0.54
CA ILE A 303 -1.08 -12.98 -0.42
C ILE A 303 -1.25 -14.45 -0.09
N THR A 304 -2.44 -15.01 -0.32
CA THR A 304 -2.68 -16.46 -0.28
C THR A 304 -3.21 -16.88 -1.65
N VAL A 305 -2.45 -17.73 -2.35
CA VAL A 305 -2.78 -18.23 -3.69
C VAL A 305 -2.24 -19.65 -3.85
N ALA A 306 -3.03 -20.52 -4.49
CA ALA A 306 -2.67 -21.91 -4.70
C ALA A 306 -2.82 -22.33 -6.17
N PRO A 307 -2.11 -21.68 -7.11
CA PRO A 307 -2.21 -21.95 -8.55
C PRO A 307 -1.60 -23.28 -9.00
N ALA A 308 -0.91 -23.99 -8.09
CA ALA A 308 -0.37 -25.33 -8.27
C ALA A 308 0.05 -25.93 -6.90
N PRO A 309 0.21 -27.26 -6.78
CA PRO A 309 0.85 -27.89 -5.62
C PRO A 309 2.29 -27.40 -5.38
N LEU A 310 2.75 -27.42 -4.12
CA LEU A 310 4.11 -26.99 -3.74
C LEU A 310 5.22 -27.74 -4.50
N SER A 311 4.99 -29.01 -4.88
CA SER A 311 5.95 -29.82 -5.64
C SER A 311 6.26 -29.26 -7.02
N GLU A 312 5.39 -28.43 -7.59
CA GLU A 312 5.59 -27.80 -8.90
C GLU A 312 6.38 -26.49 -8.81
N LYS A 313 6.62 -25.98 -7.59
CA LYS A 313 7.35 -24.73 -7.33
C LYS A 313 6.92 -23.54 -8.20
N LYS A 314 5.61 -23.42 -8.39
CA LYS A 314 5.05 -22.36 -9.23
C LYS A 314 5.21 -21.00 -8.57
N GLU A 315 5.67 -20.04 -9.36
CA GLU A 315 5.81 -18.63 -9.00
C GLU A 315 5.16 -17.77 -10.09
N MET A 316 4.53 -16.67 -9.70
CA MET A 316 3.89 -15.70 -10.61
C MET A 316 4.26 -14.28 -10.17
N GLN A 317 4.10 -13.32 -11.06
CA GLN A 317 4.58 -11.96 -10.82
C GLN A 317 3.44 -10.94 -10.74
N ILE A 318 3.60 -10.00 -9.81
CA ILE A 318 2.86 -8.74 -9.76
C ILE A 318 3.89 -7.63 -9.92
N TYR A 319 3.61 -6.63 -10.74
CA TYR A 319 4.48 -5.48 -10.93
C TYR A 319 3.83 -4.23 -10.33
N MET A 320 4.64 -3.37 -9.72
CA MET A 320 4.20 -2.10 -9.12
C MET A 320 5.13 -0.96 -9.53
N ASP A 321 4.55 0.19 -9.87
CA ASP A 321 5.29 1.38 -10.27
C ASP A 321 4.51 2.67 -9.92
N ASP A 322 5.17 3.83 -10.05
CA ASP A 322 4.60 5.18 -9.94
C ASP A 322 3.76 5.38 -8.66
N VAL A 323 4.38 5.16 -7.50
CA VAL A 323 3.73 5.31 -6.18
C VAL A 323 3.62 6.78 -5.80
N VAL A 324 2.45 7.19 -5.32
CA VAL A 324 2.15 8.56 -4.89
C VAL A 324 1.29 8.53 -3.64
N VAL A 325 1.67 9.32 -2.64
CA VAL A 325 0.86 9.60 -1.44
C VAL A 325 0.69 11.10 -1.30
N SER A 326 -0.53 11.56 -1.07
CA SER A 326 -0.86 12.99 -1.10
C SER A 326 -2.08 13.33 -0.24
N THR A 327 -2.29 14.62 -0.01
CA THR A 327 -3.46 15.15 0.74
C THR A 327 -4.68 15.44 -0.15
N THR A 328 -4.55 15.29 -1.47
CA THR A 328 -5.63 15.49 -2.43
C THR A 328 -5.51 14.48 -3.56
N ARG A 329 -6.63 14.04 -4.13
CA ARG A 329 -6.62 13.10 -5.25
C ARG A 329 -5.74 13.58 -6.41
N VAL A 330 -4.76 12.77 -6.81
CA VAL A 330 -3.94 13.03 -8.01
C VAL A 330 -4.58 12.35 -9.21
N SER A 331 -5.20 13.14 -10.09
CA SER A 331 -5.74 12.66 -11.36
C SER A 331 -4.66 12.68 -12.45
N GLY A 332 -4.47 11.57 -13.18
CA GLY A 332 -3.53 11.46 -14.31
C GLY A 332 -2.17 10.85 -13.93
N ASP A 333 -1.36 10.54 -14.94
CA ASP A 333 0.02 10.08 -14.73
C ASP A 333 0.85 11.23 -14.18
N ILE A 334 1.60 10.97 -13.10
CA ILE A 334 2.67 11.87 -12.71
C ILE A 334 3.78 11.62 -13.71
N LEU A 335 3.84 12.44 -14.76
CA LEU A 335 5.01 12.46 -15.62
C LEU A 335 6.19 12.78 -14.72
N SER A 336 7.19 11.89 -14.67
CA SER A 336 8.45 12.15 -13.97
C SER A 336 8.88 13.58 -14.29
N PRO A 337 9.24 14.41 -13.29
CA PRO A 337 9.77 15.73 -13.58
C PRO A 337 10.90 15.53 -14.58
N ALA A 338 10.83 16.23 -15.72
CA ALA A 338 11.83 16.11 -16.77
C ALA A 338 13.21 16.18 -16.12
N ALA A 339 14.04 15.15 -16.34
CA ALA A 339 15.37 15.09 -15.76
C ALA A 339 16.04 16.46 -15.95
N PRO A 340 16.69 17.05 -14.93
CA PRO A 340 17.18 18.41 -15.01
C PRO A 340 18.15 18.56 -16.18
N THR A 341 17.66 19.07 -17.30
CA THR A 341 18.46 19.39 -18.48
C THR A 341 19.16 20.71 -18.18
N GLY A 342 20.34 20.68 -17.55
CA GLY A 342 20.96 21.98 -17.23
C GLY A 342 22.25 22.06 -16.45
N LEU A 343 23.03 20.98 -16.28
CA LEU A 343 24.42 21.11 -15.83
C LEU A 343 25.36 20.48 -16.84
N GLY A 344 25.43 21.09 -18.02
CA GLY A 344 26.64 21.01 -18.82
C GLY A 344 27.73 21.76 -18.05
N VAL A 345 28.63 20.99 -17.44
CA VAL A 345 29.90 21.54 -16.95
C VAL A 345 30.76 21.73 -18.19
N GLU A 346 30.88 22.97 -18.66
CA GLU A 346 31.99 23.37 -19.55
C GLU A 346 33.26 23.60 -18.74
#